data_AF-A0A2G6LTF6-F1
#
_entry.id   AF-A0A2G6LTF6-F1
#
_cell.length_a   1.000
_cell.length_b   1.000
_cell.length_c   1.000
_cell.angle_alpha   90.00
_cell.angle_beta   90.00
_cell.angle_gamma   90.00
#
_symmetry.space_group_name_H-M   'P 1'
#
loop_
_entity.id
_entity.type
_entity.pdbx_description
1 polymer ?
#
loop_
_entity_poly.entity_id
_entity_poly.type
_entity_poly.pdbx_seq_one_letter_code
_entity_poly.pdbx_strand_id
1 'polypeptide(L)' 'MAKRKYARMSDKEVAYECTRCKWQGLEEEKNSKNIDPEIEMYEHICPNCGNNEFYGLLEYNKKNGKQNRSHK' A
#
# COMPACT_ATOMS: atom_id res chain seq x y z
N MET A 1 -29.37 15.87 5.70
CA MET A 1 -28.24 16.30 4.85
C MET A 1 -27.48 15.06 4.40
N ALA A 2 -27.62 14.65 3.14
CA ALA A 2 -26.94 13.46 2.62
C ALA A 2 -25.44 13.75 2.46
N LYS A 3 -24.60 13.06 3.25
CA LYS A 3 -23.14 13.13 3.13
C LYS A 3 -22.74 12.70 1.71
N ARG A 4 -21.94 13.53 1.05
CA ARG A 4 -21.60 13.44 -0.38
C ARG A 4 -21.00 12.07 -0.71
N LYS A 5 -21.53 11.41 -1.74
CA LYS A 5 -21.25 10.02 -2.17
C LYS A 5 -20.04 9.84 -3.11
N TYR A 6 -19.22 10.87 -3.32
CA TYR A 6 -18.18 10.82 -4.34
C TYR A 6 -16.83 11.29 -3.78
N ALA A 7 -15.81 10.44 -3.96
CA ALA A 7 -14.41 10.83 -3.82
C ALA A 7 -14.15 12.04 -4.73
N ARG A 8 -13.49 13.07 -4.21
CA ARG A 8 -13.12 14.22 -5.03
C ARG A 8 -12.04 13.74 -5.99
N MET A 9 -12.04 14.23 -7.23
CA MET A 9 -11.03 13.97 -8.28
C MET A 9 -9.56 14.32 -7.88
N SER A 10 -9.26 14.49 -6.60
CA SER A 10 -7.94 14.79 -6.04
C SER A 10 -7.59 13.94 -4.82
N ASP A 11 -8.36 12.90 -4.50
CA ASP A 11 -7.97 11.90 -3.51
C ASP A 11 -6.82 11.07 -4.08
N LYS A 12 -5.59 11.60 -3.98
CA LYS A 12 -4.37 10.84 -4.29
C LYS A 12 -4.24 9.74 -3.26
N GLU A 13 -4.01 8.53 -3.74
CA GLU A 13 -3.60 7.42 -2.90
C GLU A 13 -2.39 7.83 -2.05
N VAL A 14 -2.53 7.72 -0.74
CA VAL A 14 -1.50 8.09 0.24
C VAL A 14 -0.71 6.87 0.70
N ALA A 15 -1.24 5.66 0.47
CA ALA A 15 -0.61 4.40 0.80
C ALA A 15 -1.09 3.28 -0.12
N TYR A 16 -0.42 2.14 -0.02
CA TYR A 16 -0.64 0.97 -0.85
C TYR A 16 -0.82 -0.26 0.02
N GLU A 17 -1.87 -1.04 -0.26
CA GLU A 17 -2.09 -2.36 0.32
C GLU A 17 -1.72 -3.46 -0.67
N CYS A 18 -0.84 -4.38 -0.29
CA CYS A 18 -0.55 -5.58 -1.09
C CYS A 18 -1.80 -6.46 -1.19
N THR A 19 -2.19 -6.82 -2.42
CA THR A 19 -3.40 -7.64 -2.67
C THR A 19 -3.29 -9.05 -2.06
N ARG A 20 -2.07 -9.59 -1.93
CA ARG A 20 -1.81 -10.95 -1.42
C ARG A 20 -1.64 -11.04 0.10
N CYS A 21 -0.74 -10.26 0.69
CA CYS A 21 -0.37 -10.41 2.11
C CYS A 21 -0.93 -9.31 3.02
N LYS A 22 -1.71 -8.36 2.47
CA LYS A 22 -2.32 -7.25 3.21
C LYS A 22 -1.33 -6.33 3.92
N TRP A 23 -0.06 -6.37 3.50
CA TRP A 23 0.93 -5.38 3.90
C TRP A 23 0.46 -3.99 3.43
N GLN A 24 0.52 -3.00 4.31
CA GLN A 24 0.16 -1.62 4.02
C GLN A 24 1.39 -0.74 4.24
N GLY A 25 1.73 0.10 3.27
CA GLY A 25 2.89 1.00 3.35
C GLY A 25 2.80 2.16 2.37
N LEU A 26 3.71 3.11 2.51
CA LEU A 26 3.88 4.21 1.57
C LEU A 26 4.55 3.71 0.28
N GLU A 27 4.52 4.52 -0.79
CA GLU A 27 5.23 4.22 -2.04
C GLU A 27 6.72 3.97 -1.81
N GLU A 28 7.35 4.82 -0.99
CA GLU A 28 8.75 4.73 -0.58
C GLU A 28 9.08 3.48 0.26
N GLU A 29 8.07 2.84 0.87
CA GLU A 29 8.23 1.60 1.63
C GLU A 29 8.12 0.35 0.73
N LYS A 30 7.73 0.50 -0.54
CA LYS A 30 7.75 -0.61 -1.50
C LYS A 30 9.19 -0.98 -1.82
N ASN A 31 9.43 -2.27 -2.01
CA ASN A 31 10.73 -2.72 -2.50
C ASN A 31 10.75 -2.63 -4.03
N SER A 32 11.94 -2.60 -4.62
CA SER A 32 12.12 -2.55 -6.08
C SER A 32 12.80 -3.82 -6.54
N LYS A 33 12.28 -4.44 -7.59
CA LYS A 33 12.89 -5.61 -8.22
C LYS A 33 13.27 -5.26 -9.65
N ASN A 34 14.53 -5.47 -9.99
CA ASN A 34 14.97 -5.40 -11.38
C ASN A 34 14.37 -6.60 -12.13
N ILE A 35 13.59 -6.31 -13.18
CA ILE A 35 13.00 -7.34 -14.03
C ILE A 35 13.73 -7.49 -15.36
N ASP A 36 14.40 -6.44 -15.82
CA ASP A 36 15.24 -6.47 -16.99
C ASP A 36 16.47 -5.57 -16.77
N PRO A 37 17.65 -6.17 -16.53
CA PRO A 37 18.86 -5.43 -16.24
C PRO A 37 19.47 -4.77 -17.49
N GLU A 38 19.11 -5.20 -18.70
CA GLU A 38 19.65 -4.64 -19.95
C GLU A 38 19.01 -3.28 -20.27
N ILE A 39 17.74 -3.09 -19.90
CA ILE A 39 17.01 -1.83 -20.08
C ILE A 39 16.74 -1.07 -18.77
N GLU A 40 17.38 -1.47 -17.68
CA GLU A 40 17.22 -0.87 -16.33
C GLU A 40 15.74 -0.76 -15.89
N MET A 41 14.94 -1.81 -16.14
CA MET A 41 13.52 -1.82 -15.79
C MET A 41 13.30 -2.38 -14.39
N TYR A 42 12.66 -1.58 -13.53
CA TYR A 42 12.34 -1.94 -12.15
C TYR A 42 10.84 -1.98 -11.93
N GLU A 43 10.35 -3.02 -11.26
CA GLU A 43 8.99 -3.09 -10.76
C GLU A 43 8.96 -2.87 -9.25
N HIS A 44 7.93 -2.16 -8.77
CA HIS A 44 7.66 -2.08 -7.34
C HIS A 44 6.99 -3.36 -6.86
N ILE A 45 7.56 -3.97 -5.83
CA ILE A 45 7.11 -5.21 -5.22
C ILE A 45 6.92 -5.06 -3.71
N CYS A 46 6.02 -5.87 -3.17
CA CYS A 46 5.71 -5.87 -1.75
C CYS A 46 6.93 -6.38 -0.98
N PRO A 47 7.45 -5.63 0.01
CA PRO A 47 8.64 -6.03 0.77
C PRO A 47 8.42 -7.32 1.58
N ASN A 48 7.17 -7.66 1.90
CA ASN A 48 6.84 -8.82 2.73
C ASN A 48 6.66 -10.13 1.93
N CYS A 49 6.15 -10.05 0.70
CA CYS A 49 5.80 -11.26 -0.08
C CYS A 49 6.24 -11.23 -1.55
N GLY A 50 6.86 -10.15 -2.02
CA GLY A 50 7.33 -10.01 -3.40
C GLY A 50 6.26 -9.80 -4.47
N ASN A 51 4.99 -9.60 -4.09
CA ASN A 51 3.89 -9.32 -5.02
C ASN A 51 3.97 -7.91 -5.62
N ASN A 52 3.71 -7.73 -6.91
CA ASN A 52 3.71 -6.43 -7.58
C ASN A 52 2.32 -5.77 -7.68
N GLU A 53 1.25 -6.45 -7.27
CA GLU A 53 -0.10 -5.87 -7.27
C GLU A 53 -0.44 -5.21 -5.92
N PHE A 54 -0.96 -3.99 -5.99
CA PHE A 54 -1.36 -3.19 -4.83
C PHE A 54 -2.71 -2.51 -5.03
N TYR A 55 -3.44 -2.26 -3.95
CA TYR A 55 -4.59 -1.37 -3.88
C TYR A 55 -4.17 -0.01 -3.33
N GLY A 56 -4.53 1.08 -4.00
CA GLY A 56 -4.37 2.44 -3.50
C GLY A 56 -5.33 2.72 -2.34
N LEU A 57 -4.78 3.20 -1.23
CA LEU A 57 -5.51 3.59 -0.02
C LEU A 57 -5.57 5.10 0.08
N LEU A 58 -6.75 5.63 0.40
CA LEU A 58 -6.96 7.07 0.65
C LEU A 58 -6.56 7.49 2.07
N GLU A 59 -6.36 6.52 2.97
CA GLU A 59 -5.91 6.74 4.35
C GLU A 59 -4.81 5.72 4.70
N TYR A 60 -3.65 6.21 5.15
CA TYR A 60 -2.57 5.38 5.66
C TYR A 60 -2.72 5.22 7.17
N ASN A 61 -3.40 4.16 7.59
CA ASN A 61 -3.31 3.73 8.98
C ASN A 61 -2.15 2.75 9.08
N LYS A 62 -0.95 3.24 9.42
CA LYS A 62 0.22 2.40 9.71
C LYS A 62 -0.14 1.46 10.87
N LYS A 63 -0.76 0.34 10.56
CA LYS A 63 -0.95 -0.78 11.49
C LYS A 63 0.40 -1.46 11.61
N ASN A 64 1.34 -0.78 12.27
CA ASN A 64 2.44 -1.44 12.92
C ASN A 64 1.81 -2.54 13.78
N GLY A 65 2.05 -3.79 13.39
CA GLY A 65 1.50 -4.96 14.05
C GLY A 65 1.95 -5.04 15.51
N LYS A 66 1.20 -4.38 16.40
CA LYS A 66 1.05 -4.71 17.82
C LYS A 66 -0.35 -4.30 18.27
N GLN A 67 -1.37 -4.97 17.72
CA GLN A 67 -2.62 -5.13 18.45
C GLN A 67 -2.44 -6.26 19.48
N ASN A 68 -1.80 -5.94 20.61
CA ASN A 68 -2.11 -6.64 21.87
C ASN A 68 -2.98 -5.65 22.65
N ARG A 69 -4.30 -5.87 22.75
CA ARG A 69 -4.97 -6.69 23.78
C ARG A 69 -4.61 -6.19 25.18
N SER A 70 -5.50 -5.83 26.10
CA SER A 70 -6.94 -5.85 26.24
C SER A 70 -7.23 -4.80 27.32
N HIS A 71 -8.32 -4.05 27.24
CA HIS A 71 -9.40 -4.11 28.24
C HIS A 71 -9.08 -4.98 29.47
N LYS A 72 -8.73 -4.36 30.60
CA LYS A 72 -9.48 -4.45 31.86
C LYS A 72 -9.00 -3.40 32.86
#